data_AF-A0A7T1HLR5-F1
#
_entry.id   AF-A0A7T1HLR5-F1
#
_cell.length_a   1.000
_cell.length_b   1.000
_cell.length_c   1.000
_cell.angle_alpha   90.00
_cell.angle_beta   90.00
_cell.angle_gamma   90.00
#
_symmetry.space_group_name_H-M   'P 1'
#
loop_
_entity.id
_entity.type
_entity.pdbx_description
1 polymer ?
#
loop_
_entity_poly.entity_id
_entity_poly.type
_entity_poly.pdbx_seq_one_letter_code
_entity_poly.pdbx_strand_id
1 'polypeptide(L)' 'MTSSPTPLPAIGSRCWRDLISPETGATVLSLAAETPEADPMVELAYDEGGTGWWPLSTLVVEQA' A
#
# COMPACT_ATOMS: atom_id res chain seq x y z
N MET A 1 -18.49 8.51 14.84
CA MET A 1 -17.83 7.58 13.90
C MET A 1 -16.35 7.69 14.16
N THR A 2 -15.74 6.65 14.72
CA THR A 2 -14.27 6.63 14.89
C THR A 2 -13.70 6.26 13.53
N SER A 3 -13.15 7.24 12.79
CA SER A 3 -12.18 6.91 11.75
C SER A 3 -10.96 6.36 12.48
N SER A 4 -10.90 5.04 12.63
CA SER A 4 -9.65 4.39 12.96
C SER A 4 -8.69 4.71 11.82
N PRO A 5 -7.55 5.37 12.06
CA PRO A 5 -6.57 5.57 11.00
C PRO A 5 -6.21 4.17 10.49
N THR A 6 -6.37 3.94 9.19
CA THR A 6 -5.93 2.69 8.57
C THR A 6 -4.48 2.49 8.98
N PRO A 7 -4.14 1.41 9.70
CA PRO A 7 -2.78 1.20 10.16
C PRO A 7 -1.85 1.20 8.94
N LEU A 8 -0.82 2.05 8.98
CA LEU A 8 0.15 2.12 7.90
C LEU A 8 0.83 0.75 7.74
N PRO A 9 1.02 0.27 6.50
CA PRO A 9 1.61 -1.03 6.28
C PRO A 9 3.10 -1.01 6.60
N ALA A 10 3.63 -2.11 7.14
CA ALA A 10 5.07 -2.21 7.38
C ALA A 10 5.83 -2.29 6.05
N ILE A 11 6.97 -1.62 5.97
CA ILE A 11 7.91 -1.80 4.85
C ILE A 11 8.31 -3.28 4.78
N GLY A 12 8.25 -3.86 3.58
CA GLY A 12 8.47 -5.28 3.33
C GLY A 12 7.19 -6.13 3.35
N SER A 13 6.02 -5.56 3.72
CA SER A 13 4.75 -6.30 3.68
C SER A 13 4.33 -6.59 2.23
N ARG A 14 3.73 -7.75 2.02
CA ARG A 14 3.10 -8.09 0.74
C ARG A 14 1.79 -7.32 0.61
N CYS A 15 1.55 -6.78 -0.57
CA CYS A 15 0.33 -6.08 -0.91
C CYS A 15 -0.07 -6.35 -2.35
N TRP A 16 -1.35 -6.20 -2.64
CA TRP A 16 -1.91 -6.27 -3.99
C TRP A 16 -2.94 -5.17 -4.15
N ARG A 17 -3.38 -4.96 -5.39
CA ARG A 17 -4.42 -4.00 -5.71
C ARG A 17 -5.77 -4.69 -5.61
N ASP A 18 -6.73 -4.02 -4.97
CA ASP A 18 -8.08 -4.56 -4.79
C ASP A 18 -8.78 -4.87 -6.13
N LEU A 19 -8.45 -4.13 -7.19
CA LEU A 19 -9.13 -4.18 -8.49
C LEU A 19 -8.38 -4.92 -9.62
N ILE A 20 -7.13 -5.35 -9.43
CA ILE A 20 -6.27 -5.84 -10.55
C ILE A 20 -6.00 -7.36 -10.49
N SER A 21 -6.65 -8.10 -9.58
CA SER A 21 -6.42 -9.53 -9.32
C SER A 21 -5.28 -9.78 -8.32
N PRO A 22 -5.46 -10.70 -7.34
CA PRO A 22 -4.46 -11.02 -6.30
C PRO A 22 -3.15 -11.62 -6.86
N GLU A 23 -3.09 -11.87 -8.16
CA GLU A 23 -1.95 -12.49 -8.85
C GLU A 23 -0.78 -11.52 -9.04
N THR A 24 -1.02 -10.20 -9.01
CA THR A 24 0.05 -9.20 -9.08
C THR A 24 0.55 -8.86 -7.68
N GLY A 25 1.46 -9.69 -7.19
CA GLY A 25 2.16 -9.46 -5.94
C GLY A 25 3.04 -8.21 -6.00
N ALA A 26 2.93 -7.37 -4.98
CA ALA A 26 3.82 -6.25 -4.77
C ALA A 26 4.31 -6.22 -3.31
N THR A 27 5.42 -5.54 -3.07
CA THR A 27 6.00 -5.38 -1.74
C THR A 27 6.10 -3.89 -1.41
N VAL A 28 5.68 -3.52 -0.20
CA VAL A 28 5.79 -2.13 0.28
C VAL A 28 7.26 -1.76 0.45
N LEU A 29 7.71 -0.72 -0.24
CA LEU A 29 9.06 -0.17 -0.13
C LEU A 29 9.10 1.05 0.80
N SER A 30 8.14 1.95 0.67
CA SER A 30 8.17 3.24 1.35
C SER A 30 6.77 3.80 1.57
N LEU A 31 6.65 4.72 2.54
CA LEU A 31 5.43 5.43 2.87
C LEU A 31 5.70 6.93 2.81
N ALA A 32 5.03 7.61 1.88
CA ALA A 32 4.93 9.06 1.87
C ALA A 32 3.71 9.45 2.72
N ALA A 33 3.97 9.69 4.01
CA ALA A 33 2.99 10.26 4.92
C ALA A 33 2.95 11.79 4.73
N GLU A 34 2.43 12.25 3.59
CA GLU A 34 2.14 13.67 3.40
C GLU A 34 0.76 13.97 3.96
N THR A 35 0.76 14.59 5.15
CA THR A 35 -0.37 15.10 5.94
C THR A 35 -1.52 14.10 6.27
N PRO A 36 -2.01 14.08 7.52
CA PRO A 36 -3.06 13.14 7.96
C PRO A 36 -4.44 13.35 7.31
N GLU A 37 -4.60 14.36 6.45
CA GLU A 37 -5.85 14.68 5.77
C GLU A 37 -5.96 14.01 4.39
N ALA A 38 -4.85 13.55 3.81
CA ALA A 38 -4.80 12.88 2.52
C ALA A 38 -4.59 11.36 2.68
N ASP A 39 -5.05 10.58 1.71
CA ASP A 39 -4.76 9.16 1.64
C ASP A 39 -3.24 8.96 1.43
N PRO A 40 -2.51 8.29 2.35
CA PRO A 40 -1.07 8.18 2.27
C PRO A 40 -0.64 7.43 1.02
N MET A 41 0.40 7.95 0.37
CA MET A 41 0.98 7.32 -0.82
C MET A 41 2.02 6.28 -0.40
N VAL A 42 1.94 5.10 -0.99
CA VAL A 42 2.80 3.95 -0.70
C VAL A 42 3.59 3.61 -1.95
N GLU A 43 4.91 3.54 -1.81
CA GLU A 43 5.78 3.02 -2.87
C GLU A 43 5.80 1.51 -2.81
N LEU A 44 5.55 0.88 -3.95
CA LEU A 44 5.52 -0.55 -4.12
C LEU A 44 6.60 -1.01 -5.09
N ALA A 45 7.18 -2.18 -4.84
CA ALA A 45 7.94 -2.95 -5.81
C ALA A 45 7.08 -4.09 -6.34
N TYR A 46 6.93 -4.20 -7.66
CA TYR A 46 6.20 -5.31 -8.27
C TYR A 46 7.11 -6.52 -8.47
N ASP A 47 6.55 -7.72 -8.33
CA ASP A 47 7.28 -8.98 -8.58
C ASP A 47 7.79 -9.08 -10.04
N GLU A 48 7.06 -8.49 -11.00
CA GLU A 48 7.45 -8.41 -12.42
C GLU A 48 8.60 -7.41 -12.68
N GLY A 49 8.97 -6.62 -11.68
CA GLY A 49 9.96 -5.57 -11.74
C GLY A 49 9.34 -4.17 -11.88
N GLY A 50 10.10 -3.17 -11.41
CA GLY A 50 9.68 -1.77 -11.37
C GLY A 50 9.04 -1.37 -10.04
N THR A 51 8.94 -0.05 -9.83
CA THR A 51 8.30 0.53 -8.66
C THR A 51 7.19 1.49 -9.04
N GLY A 52 6.23 1.71 -8.15
CA GLY A 52 5.12 2.62 -8.37
C GLY A 52 4.53 3.14 -7.07
N TRP A 53 4.06 4.38 -7.11
CA TRP A 53 3.39 5.03 -5.98
C TRP A 53 1.87 4.88 -6.12
N TRP A 54 1.24 4.40 -5.05
CA TRP A 54 -0.20 4.18 -5.01
C TRP A 54 -0.83 4.68 -3.72
N PRO A 55 -2.07 5.17 -3.76
CA PRO A 55 -2.81 5.53 -2.55
C PRO A 55 -3.11 4.27 -1.73
N LEU A 56 -2.89 4.32 -0.40
CA LEU A 56 -3.08 3.19 0.51
C LEU A 56 -4.51 2.64 0.43
N SER A 57 -5.52 3.49 0.24
CA SER A 57 -6.92 3.05 0.10
C SER A 57 -7.17 2.13 -1.10
N THR A 58 -6.27 2.11 -2.09
CA THR A 58 -6.38 1.26 -3.29
C THR A 58 -5.66 -0.09 -3.14
N LEU A 59 -4.97 -0.29 -2.01
CA LEU A 59 -4.12 -1.43 -1.74
C LEU A 59 -4.72 -2.30 -0.65
N VAL A 60 -4.61 -3.60 -0.84
CA VAL A 60 -4.84 -4.60 0.20
C VAL A 60 -3.47 -5.06 0.65
N VAL A 61 -3.17 -4.85 1.93
CA VAL A 61 -1.90 -5.24 2.52
C VAL A 61 -2.13 -6.43 3.43
N GLU A 62 -1.31 -7.46 3.27
CA GLU A 62 -1.25 -8.56 4.21
C GLU A 62 -0.65 -8.02 5.52
N GLN A 63 -1.50 -7.84 6.54
CA GLN A 63 -1.00 -7.47 7.87
C GLN A 63 -0.23 -8.67 8.43
N ALA A 64 1.08 -8.52 8.57
CA ALA A 64 1.95 -9.48 9.24
C ALA A 64 1.66 -9.58 10.75
#